data_AF-A0A5C1AT56-F1
#
_entry.id   AF-A0A5C1AT56-F1
#
_cell.length_a   1.000
_cell.length_b   1.000
_cell.length_c   1.000
_cell.angle_alpha   90.00
_cell.angle_beta   90.00
_cell.angle_gamma   90.00
#
_symmetry.space_group_name_H-M   'P 1'
#
loop_
_entity.id
_entity.type
_entity.pdbx_description
1 polymer ?
#
loop_
_entity_poly.entity_id
_entity_poly.type
_entity_poly.pdbx_seq_one_letter_code
_entity_poly.pdbx_strand_id
1 'polypeptide(L)'
;MGAASLEPLARLRPLRSRSCRTRRKESRMSVLTPAEAPSRWRQLAIWLAFIGLDTGTQLAFKWGADGLGDTDFGLAMLTRSMELPGVWLAVVGYLGTFVVWMAILRDMPLSRAFPMTGLVYITVPLFAWAAFGERIDLLRAVGIALIIAGVVLLGGENENEQP
;
A
#
# COMPACT_ATOMS: atom_id res chain seq x y z
N MET A 1 32.84 68.20 -26.70
CA MET A 1 33.77 67.28 -26.02
C MET A 1 33.92 67.71 -24.57
N GLY A 2 33.51 66.84 -23.63
CA GLY A 2 34.08 66.68 -22.29
C GLY A 2 33.94 67.79 -21.23
N ALA A 3 33.11 67.52 -20.22
CA ALA A 3 33.30 67.73 -18.76
C ALA A 3 31.93 68.06 -18.14
N ALA A 4 31.17 67.15 -17.53
CA ALA A 4 31.48 66.41 -16.30
C ALA A 4 32.00 67.34 -15.18
N SER A 5 31.09 68.13 -14.59
CA SER A 5 31.37 68.81 -13.33
C SER A 5 30.15 68.80 -12.38
N LEU A 6 30.21 67.86 -11.44
CA LEU A 6 30.01 68.05 -10.00
C LEU A 6 28.59 68.34 -9.45
N GLU A 7 28.00 67.26 -8.91
CA GLU A 7 27.07 67.23 -7.77
C GLU A 7 27.58 68.02 -6.54
N PRO A 8 26.68 68.53 -5.64
CA PRO A 8 26.32 67.71 -4.48
C PRO A 8 24.90 67.96 -3.95
N LEU A 9 23.97 67.01 -4.13
CA LEU A 9 22.77 66.97 -3.28
C LEU A 9 23.10 66.43 -1.89
N ALA A 10 23.28 67.39 -1.01
CA ALA A 10 23.35 67.25 0.42
C ALA A 10 22.22 66.37 0.99
N ARG A 11 22.66 65.42 1.83
CA ARG A 11 22.03 65.02 3.09
C ARG A 11 20.60 64.48 3.00
N LEU A 12 20.49 63.15 3.06
CA LEU A 12 19.49 62.54 3.94
C LEU A 12 20.15 61.54 4.90
N ARG A 13 19.75 61.71 6.16
CA ARG A 13 20.25 61.11 7.39
C ARG A 13 20.13 59.58 7.41
N PRO A 14 20.95 58.89 8.24
CA PRO A 14 20.75 57.49 8.52
C PRO A 14 19.49 57.31 9.37
N LEU A 15 18.46 56.65 8.81
CA LEU A 15 17.39 56.07 9.62
C LEU A 15 17.92 54.78 10.25
N ARG A 16 18.60 54.96 11.38
CA ARG A 16 18.87 53.88 12.31
C ARG A 16 17.63 53.70 13.19
N SER A 17 17.27 52.43 13.33
CA SER A 17 16.68 51.80 14.52
C SER A 17 15.22 51.40 14.45
N ARG A 18 15.03 50.19 15.01
CA ARG A 18 13.79 49.59 15.53
C ARG A 18 12.91 49.03 14.42
N SER A 19 12.82 47.72 14.22
CA SER A 19 12.78 46.72 15.26
C SER A 19 12.84 45.32 14.65
N CYS A 20 13.86 44.58 15.09
CA CYS A 20 13.85 43.12 15.14
C CYS A 20 12.75 42.70 16.15
N ARG A 21 11.47 42.86 15.78
CA ARG A 21 10.34 42.55 16.67
C ARG A 21 9.07 42.17 15.91
N THR A 22 9.18 41.22 15.00
CA THR A 22 8.04 40.35 14.64
C THR A 22 8.45 38.89 14.38
N ARG A 23 9.69 38.50 14.71
CA ARG A 23 10.12 37.09 14.86
C ARG A 23 9.61 36.48 16.19
N ARG A 24 8.35 36.78 16.54
CA ARG A 24 7.65 36.28 17.74
C ARG A 24 6.20 35.95 17.44
N LYS A 25 5.92 35.49 16.23
CA LYS A 25 4.72 34.70 15.94
C LYS A 25 5.07 33.27 15.50
N GLU A 26 6.31 32.85 15.72
CA GLU A 26 6.76 31.46 15.55
C GLU A 26 6.48 30.57 16.78
N SER A 27 6.12 31.14 17.93
CA SER A 27 6.23 30.43 19.22
C SER A 27 4.90 30.06 19.89
N ARG A 28 3.74 30.29 19.25
CA ARG A 28 2.44 29.86 19.79
C ARG A 28 1.50 29.36 18.71
N MET A 29 1.85 28.23 18.12
CA MET A 29 0.92 27.10 17.91
C MET A 29 1.74 25.89 17.43
N SER A 30 2.80 25.60 18.18
CA SER A 30 3.44 24.29 18.23
C SER A 30 2.55 23.35 19.07
N VAL A 31 1.30 23.17 18.63
CA VAL A 31 0.43 22.05 19.03
C VAL A 31 -0.25 21.55 17.75
N LEU A 32 0.55 21.33 16.72
CA LEU A 32 0.28 20.16 15.89
C LEU A 32 0.84 19.02 16.74
N THR A 33 -0.03 18.31 17.44
CA THR A 33 0.26 16.93 17.83
C THR A 33 0.97 16.30 16.62
N PRO A 34 2.18 15.73 16.76
CA PRO A 34 2.71 14.91 15.69
C PRO A 34 1.59 13.91 15.41
N ALA A 35 1.01 13.95 14.22
CA ALA A 35 0.17 12.86 13.77
C ALA A 35 1.04 11.63 13.96
N GLU A 36 0.75 10.79 14.96
CA GLU A 36 1.61 9.66 15.29
C GLU A 36 1.75 8.86 14.00
N ALA A 37 2.95 8.92 13.40
CA ALA A 37 3.23 8.20 12.17
C ALA A 37 2.85 6.74 12.43
N PRO A 38 2.10 6.08 11.53
CA PRO A 38 1.65 4.74 11.78
C PRO A 38 2.82 3.86 12.20
N SER A 39 2.75 3.29 13.40
CA SER A 39 3.81 2.43 13.91
C SER A 39 4.09 1.35 12.88
N ARG A 40 5.35 1.18 12.46
CA ARG A 40 5.74 0.20 11.43
C ARG A 40 5.17 -1.20 11.72
N TRP A 41 5.11 -1.59 12.99
CA TRP A 41 4.49 -2.83 13.44
C TRP A 41 3.00 -2.97 13.11
N ARG A 42 2.25 -1.87 13.21
CA ARG A 42 0.84 -1.82 12.81
C ARG A 42 0.70 -2.02 11.30
N GLN A 43 1.54 -1.34 10.51
CA GLN A 43 1.53 -1.52 9.06
C GLN A 43 1.87 -2.96 8.66
N LEU A 44 2.91 -3.54 9.28
CA LEU A 44 3.28 -4.94 9.08
C LEU A 44 2.13 -5.88 9.48
N ALA A 45 1.47 -5.66 10.61
CA ALA A 45 0.33 -6.46 11.04
C ALA A 45 -0.83 -6.38 10.05
N ILE A 46 -1.15 -5.20 9.52
CA ILE A 46 -2.21 -5.01 8.50
C ILE A 46 -1.85 -5.76 7.22
N TRP A 47 -0.60 -5.68 6.75
CA TRP A 47 -0.16 -6.41 5.56
C TRP A 47 -0.14 -7.92 5.74
N LEU A 48 0.30 -8.42 6.90
CA LEU A 48 0.24 -9.84 7.22
C LEU A 48 -1.20 -10.33 7.29
N ALA A 49 -2.09 -9.55 7.90
CA ALA A 49 -3.52 -9.86 7.93
C ALA A 49 -4.11 -9.87 6.51
N PHE A 50 -3.75 -8.91 5.66
CA PHE A 50 -4.18 -8.87 4.26
C PHE A 50 -3.73 -10.12 3.50
N ILE A 51 -2.43 -10.44 3.53
CA ILE A 51 -1.89 -11.59 2.78
C ILE A 51 -2.52 -12.89 3.27
N GLY A 52 -2.62 -13.09 4.60
CA GLY A 52 -3.22 -14.30 5.16
C GLY A 52 -4.69 -14.44 4.82
N LEU A 53 -5.46 -13.36 4.95
CA LEU A 53 -6.90 -13.36 4.69
C LEU A 53 -7.20 -13.51 3.19
N ASP A 54 -6.45 -12.83 2.32
CA ASP A 54 -6.59 -12.95 0.87
C ASP A 54 -6.22 -14.37 0.41
N THR A 55 -5.10 -14.91 0.89
CA THR A 55 -4.71 -16.30 0.60
C THR A 55 -5.78 -17.29 1.05
N GLY A 56 -6.27 -17.17 2.28
CA GLY A 56 -7.34 -18.04 2.80
C GLY A 56 -8.63 -17.92 1.99
N THR A 57 -8.97 -16.70 1.54
CA THR A 57 -10.14 -16.44 0.69
C THR A 57 -10.01 -17.16 -0.66
N GLN A 58 -8.83 -17.12 -1.29
CA GLN A 58 -8.58 -17.80 -2.57
C GLN A 58 -8.68 -19.33 -2.44
N LEU A 59 -8.16 -19.89 -1.35
CA LEU A 59 -8.30 -21.33 -1.07
C LEU A 59 -9.77 -21.71 -0.79
N ALA A 60 -10.52 -20.85 -0.11
CA ALA A 60 -11.95 -21.05 0.11
C ALA A 60 -12.75 -20.97 -1.19
N PHE A 61 -12.41 -20.06 -2.12
CA PHE A 61 -13.00 -20.01 -3.45
C PHE A 61 -12.76 -21.32 -4.19
N LYS A 62 -11.52 -21.82 -4.20
CA LYS A 62 -11.19 -23.10 -4.79
C LYS A 62 -12.00 -24.24 -4.17
N TRP A 63 -12.04 -24.33 -2.85
CA TRP A 63 -12.79 -25.37 -2.15
C TRP A 63 -14.30 -25.32 -2.43
N GLY A 64 -14.87 -24.10 -2.46
CA GLY A 64 -16.26 -23.89 -2.85
C GLY A 64 -16.53 -24.28 -4.31
N ALA A 65 -15.63 -23.92 -5.22
CA ALA A 65 -15.74 -24.26 -6.64
C ALA A 65 -15.62 -25.76 -6.89
N ASP A 66 -14.69 -26.45 -6.23
CA ASP A 66 -14.53 -27.91 -6.33
C ASP A 66 -15.83 -28.64 -5.89
N GLY A 67 -16.58 -28.06 -4.93
CA GLY A 67 -17.87 -28.59 -4.48
C GLY A 67 -19.05 -28.41 -5.46
N LEU A 68 -18.91 -27.57 -6.48
CA LEU A 68 -19.93 -27.37 -7.52
C LEU A 68 -19.87 -28.47 -8.59
N GLY A 69 -18.73 -29.13 -8.78
CA GLY A 69 -18.56 -30.18 -9.80
C GLY A 69 -18.96 -29.71 -11.21
N ASP A 70 -19.64 -30.58 -11.96
CA ASP A 70 -20.07 -30.32 -13.34
C ASP A 70 -21.43 -29.59 -13.43
N THR A 71 -21.81 -28.81 -12.40
CA THR A 71 -23.09 -28.09 -12.42
C THR A 71 -23.07 -26.99 -13.49
N ASP A 72 -24.05 -27.01 -14.39
CA ASP A 72 -24.20 -26.00 -15.43
C ASP A 72 -24.33 -24.57 -14.86
N PHE A 73 -23.72 -23.61 -15.55
CA PHE A 73 -23.82 -22.20 -15.19
C PHE A 73 -25.28 -21.72 -15.28
N GLY A 74 -25.81 -21.22 -14.17
CA GLY A 74 -27.18 -20.72 -14.11
C GLY A 74 -27.76 -20.76 -12.70
N LEU A 75 -29.09 -20.78 -12.62
CA LEU A 75 -29.80 -20.83 -11.33
C LEU A 75 -29.45 -22.08 -10.52
N ALA A 76 -29.20 -23.22 -11.18
CA ALA A 76 -28.79 -24.46 -10.53
C ALA A 76 -27.44 -24.34 -9.80
N MET A 77 -26.44 -23.71 -10.45
CA MET A 77 -25.16 -23.40 -9.81
C MET A 77 -25.35 -22.48 -8.61
N LEU A 78 -26.19 -21.46 -8.73
CA LEU A 78 -26.44 -20.50 -7.64
C LEU A 78 -27.09 -21.17 -6.43
N THR A 79 -28.15 -21.96 -6.64
CA THR A 79 -28.82 -22.67 -5.54
C THR A 79 -27.88 -23.65 -4.87
N ARG A 80 -27.07 -24.39 -5.65
CA ARG A 80 -26.08 -25.31 -5.09
C ARG A 80 -24.97 -24.59 -4.33
N SER A 81 -24.53 -23.42 -4.81
CA SER A 81 -23.52 -22.60 -4.13
C SER A 81 -23.92 -22.21 -2.72
N MET A 82 -25.22 -22.00 -2.47
CA MET A 82 -25.74 -21.66 -1.13
C MET A 82 -25.58 -22.80 -0.11
N GLU A 83 -25.45 -24.05 -0.57
CA GLU A 83 -25.31 -25.22 0.30
C GLU A 83 -23.83 -25.53 0.64
N LEU A 84 -22.89 -24.88 -0.04
CA LEU A 84 -21.47 -25.19 0.08
C LEU A 84 -20.80 -24.28 1.14
N PRO A 85 -20.24 -24.84 2.23
CA PRO A 85 -19.60 -24.05 3.28
C PRO A 85 -18.38 -23.27 2.76
N GLY A 86 -17.65 -23.83 1.79
CA GLY A 86 -16.51 -23.15 1.15
C GLY A 86 -16.90 -21.84 0.47
N VAL A 87 -18.10 -21.77 -0.13
CA VAL A 87 -18.61 -20.53 -0.75
C VAL A 87 -18.84 -19.46 0.31
N TRP A 88 -19.50 -19.80 1.43
CA TRP A 88 -19.72 -18.85 2.51
C TRP A 88 -18.42 -18.38 3.17
N LEU A 89 -17.46 -19.28 3.35
CA LEU A 89 -16.14 -18.93 3.85
C LEU A 89 -15.42 -17.96 2.89
N ALA A 90 -15.51 -18.20 1.58
CA ALA A 90 -14.96 -17.31 0.57
C ALA A 90 -15.66 -15.94 0.58
N VAL A 91 -16.99 -15.88 0.71
CA VAL A 91 -17.74 -14.62 0.80
C VAL A 91 -17.31 -13.80 2.02
N VAL A 92 -17.29 -14.42 3.21
CA VAL A 92 -16.89 -13.73 4.44
C VAL A 92 -15.41 -13.31 4.39
N GLY A 93 -14.54 -14.20 3.91
CA GLY A 93 -13.12 -13.91 3.71
C GLY A 93 -12.90 -12.75 2.74
N TYR A 94 -13.64 -12.71 1.64
CA TYR A 94 -13.56 -11.64 0.64
C TYR A 94 -14.02 -10.30 1.20
N LEU A 95 -15.12 -10.27 1.96
CA LEU A 95 -15.57 -9.06 2.66
C LEU A 95 -14.52 -8.58 3.67
N GLY A 96 -13.91 -9.49 4.43
CA GLY A 96 -12.83 -9.15 5.36
C GLY A 96 -11.59 -8.62 4.63
N THR A 97 -11.19 -9.29 3.54
CA THR A 97 -10.05 -8.87 2.69
C THR A 97 -10.29 -7.48 2.13
N PHE A 98 -11.51 -7.20 1.67
CA PHE A 98 -11.91 -5.89 1.19
C PHE A 98 -11.76 -4.82 2.27
N VAL A 99 -12.19 -5.07 3.51
CA VAL A 99 -12.03 -4.12 4.63
C VAL A 99 -10.55 -3.85 4.91
N VAL A 100 -9.71 -4.89 4.98
CA VAL A 100 -8.28 -4.72 5.21
C VAL A 100 -7.61 -3.98 4.05
N TRP A 101 -8.00 -4.27 2.82
CA TRP A 101 -7.51 -3.59 1.62
C TRP A 101 -7.88 -2.10 1.62
N MET A 102 -9.10 -1.75 2.01
CA MET A 102 -9.52 -0.36 2.19
C MET A 102 -8.68 0.35 3.26
N ALA A 103 -8.30 -0.34 4.34
CA ALA A 103 -7.41 0.22 5.36
C ALA A 103 -5.99 0.47 4.82
N ILE A 104 -5.46 -0.42 3.97
CA ILE A 104 -4.16 -0.22 3.28
C ILE A 104 -4.22 0.99 2.36
N LEU A 105 -5.24 1.07 1.50
CA LEU A 105 -5.38 2.15 0.51
C LEU A 105 -5.68 3.52 1.12
N ARG A 106 -6.23 3.54 2.34
CA ARG A 106 -6.37 4.79 3.10
C ARG A 106 -5.00 5.38 3.48
N ASP A 107 -4.03 4.52 3.76
CA ASP A 107 -2.75 4.92 4.34
C ASP A 107 -1.63 5.06 3.28
N MET A 108 -1.80 4.52 2.07
CA MET A 108 -0.84 4.66 0.97
C MET A 108 -1.50 4.67 -0.43
N PRO A 109 -0.88 5.33 -1.43
CA PRO A 109 -1.43 5.35 -2.79
C PRO A 109 -1.44 3.96 -3.42
N LEU A 110 -2.46 3.69 -4.23
CA LEU A 110 -2.66 2.41 -4.93
C LEU A 110 -1.41 1.97 -5.71
N SER A 111 -0.72 2.90 -6.38
CA SER A 111 0.50 2.61 -7.16
C SER A 111 1.66 2.05 -6.31
N ARG A 112 1.72 2.38 -5.01
CA ARG A 112 2.71 1.83 -4.07
C ARG A 112 2.22 0.54 -3.42
N ALA A 113 0.91 0.42 -3.17
CA ALA A 113 0.34 -0.79 -2.56
C ALA A 113 0.34 -1.98 -3.53
N PHE A 114 0.06 -1.74 -4.81
CA PHE A 114 -0.15 -2.80 -5.79
C PHE A 114 1.06 -3.74 -5.96
N PRO A 115 2.32 -3.26 -5.99
CA PRO A 115 3.47 -4.16 -6.03
C PRO A 115 3.59 -5.06 -4.79
N MET A 116 3.17 -4.59 -3.62
CA MET A 116 3.21 -5.38 -2.38
C MET A 116 2.18 -6.53 -2.37
N THR A 117 1.09 -6.42 -3.14
CA THR A 117 0.15 -7.55 -3.31
C THR A 117 0.78 -8.71 -4.10
N GLY A 118 1.94 -8.47 -4.73
CA GLY A 118 2.80 -9.48 -5.34
C GLY A 118 3.00 -10.73 -4.48
N LEU A 119 3.07 -10.58 -3.15
CA LEU A 119 3.25 -11.68 -2.21
C LEU A 119 2.11 -12.71 -2.26
N VAL A 120 0.88 -12.29 -2.56
CA VAL A 120 -0.29 -13.17 -2.70
C VAL A 120 -0.10 -14.16 -3.85
N TYR A 121 0.54 -13.74 -4.95
CA TYR A 121 0.83 -14.63 -6.09
C TYR A 121 1.84 -15.74 -5.74
N ILE A 122 2.55 -15.61 -4.63
CA ILE A 122 3.46 -16.63 -4.11
C ILE A 122 2.68 -17.53 -3.14
N THR A 123 1.96 -16.94 -2.19
CA THR A 123 1.28 -17.68 -1.13
C THR A 123 0.12 -18.52 -1.67
N VAL A 124 -0.69 -18.00 -2.59
CA VAL A 124 -1.85 -18.72 -3.11
C VAL A 124 -1.46 -20.04 -3.78
N PRO A 125 -0.55 -20.09 -4.78
CA PRO A 125 -0.13 -21.35 -5.37
C PRO A 125 0.59 -22.28 -4.39
N LEU A 126 1.38 -21.72 -3.46
CA LEU A 126 2.10 -22.51 -2.46
C LEU A 126 1.13 -23.23 -1.52
N PHE A 127 0.15 -22.52 -0.99
CA PHE A 127 -0.86 -23.12 -0.12
C PHE A 127 -1.87 -23.95 -0.91
N ALA A 128 -2.13 -23.65 -2.19
CA ALA A 128 -2.95 -24.50 -3.04
C ALA A 128 -2.30 -25.87 -3.30
N TRP A 129 -0.98 -25.87 -3.57
CA TRP A 129 -0.19 -27.10 -3.62
C TRP A 129 -0.23 -27.86 -2.30
N ALA A 130 -0.03 -27.17 -1.17
CA ALA A 130 -0.01 -27.80 0.14
C ALA A 130 -1.38 -28.36 0.60
N ALA A 131 -2.47 -27.63 0.35
CA ALA A 131 -3.80 -27.98 0.83
C ALA A 131 -4.58 -28.89 -0.12
N PHE A 132 -4.39 -28.75 -1.43
CA PHE A 132 -5.15 -29.47 -2.45
C PHE A 132 -4.28 -30.39 -3.34
N GLY A 133 -2.96 -30.39 -3.15
CA GLY A 133 -2.06 -31.22 -3.95
C GLY A 133 -1.91 -30.76 -5.40
N GLU A 134 -2.26 -29.51 -5.72
CA GLU A 134 -2.15 -28.99 -7.09
C GLU A 134 -0.70 -28.99 -7.58
N ARG A 135 -0.44 -29.54 -8.76
CA ARG A 135 0.90 -29.51 -9.35
C ARG A 135 1.27 -28.09 -9.77
N ILE A 136 2.41 -27.60 -9.28
CA ILE A 136 2.99 -26.34 -9.74
C ILE A 136 3.84 -26.66 -10.98
N ASP A 137 3.38 -26.20 -12.14
CA ASP A 137 4.13 -26.33 -13.38
C ASP A 137 5.43 -25.50 -13.35
N LEU A 138 6.45 -25.94 -14.09
CA LEU A 138 7.76 -25.29 -14.13
C LEU A 138 7.65 -23.84 -14.62
N LEU A 139 6.78 -23.56 -15.60
CA LEU A 139 6.56 -22.20 -16.09
C LEU A 139 5.91 -21.31 -15.04
N ARG A 140 4.99 -21.86 -14.23
CA ARG A 140 4.36 -21.14 -13.11
C ARG A 140 5.40 -20.83 -12.02
N ALA A 141 6.30 -21.77 -11.72
CA ALA A 141 7.39 -21.54 -10.79
C ALA A 141 8.35 -20.43 -11.27
N VAL A 142 8.68 -20.40 -12.57
CA VAL A 142 9.49 -19.32 -13.16
C VAL A 142 8.77 -17.97 -13.07
N GLY A 143 7.47 -17.92 -13.35
CA GLY A 143 6.67 -16.69 -13.19
C GLY A 143 6.66 -16.17 -11.76
N ILE A 144 6.49 -17.06 -10.77
CA ILE A 144 6.55 -16.71 -9.34
C ILE A 144 7.95 -16.13 -8.99
N ALA A 145 9.03 -16.74 -9.49
CA ALA A 145 10.39 -16.25 -9.26
C ALA A 145 10.60 -14.84 -9.84
N LEU A 146 10.04 -14.53 -11.01
CA LEU A 146 10.09 -13.20 -11.61
C LEU A 146 9.33 -12.15 -10.80
N ILE A 147 8.16 -12.50 -10.24
CA ILE A 147 7.40 -11.61 -9.34
C ILE A 147 8.23 -11.29 -8.09
N ILE A 148 8.84 -12.32 -7.48
CA ILE A 148 9.73 -12.14 -6.32
C ILE A 148 10.88 -11.20 -6.66
N ALA A 149 11.54 -11.40 -7.80
CA ALA A 149 12.64 -10.56 -8.25
C ALA A 149 12.19 -9.09 -8.43
N GLY A 150 11.01 -8.86 -9.01
CA GLY A 150 10.42 -7.52 -9.14
C GLY A 150 10.15 -6.84 -7.80
N VAL A 151 9.61 -7.58 -6.82
CA VAL A 151 9.36 -7.05 -5.47
C VAL A 151 10.66 -6.70 -4.74
N VAL A 152 11.70 -7.54 -4.86
CA VAL A 152 13.03 -7.28 -4.27
C VAL A 152 13.65 -6.04 -4.89
N LEU A 153 13.55 -5.86 -6.21
CA LEU A 153 14.08 -4.69 -6.91
C LEU A 153 13.44 -3.38 -6.41
N LEU A 154 12.12 -3.37 -6.22
CA LEU A 154 11.39 -2.21 -5.66
C LEU A 154 11.74 -1.95 -4.18
N GLY A 155 12.10 -2.99 -3.44
CA GLY A 155 12.57 -2.86 -2.06
C GLY A 155 13.93 -2.16 -1.96
N GLY A 156 14.82 -2.39 -2.92
CA GLY A 156 16.20 -1.87 -2.95
C GLY A 156 16.33 -0.37 -3.24
N GLU A 157 15.30 0.29 -3.78
CA GLU A 157 15.35 1.73 -4.08
C GLU A 157 15.29 2.62 -2.82
N ASN A 158 15.01 2.05 -1.63
CA ASN A 158 14.77 2.80 -0.41
C ASN A 158 16.03 3.09 0.45
N GLU A 159 17.23 2.69 0.03
CA GLU A 159 18.48 2.94 0.77
C GLU A 159 19.28 4.17 0.26
N ASN A 160 18.87 4.79 -0.85
CA ASN A 160 19.67 5.84 -1.52
C ASN A 160 19.16 7.28 -1.32
N GLU A 161 18.09 7.51 -0.56
CA GLU A 161 17.56 8.84 -0.25
C GLU A 161 17.56 9.13 1.27
N GLN A 162 18.75 9.26 1.84
CA GLN A 162 18.94 9.97 3.10
C GLN A 162 19.98 11.08 2.90
N PRO A 163 19.64 12.36 3.17
CA PRO A 163 20.50 13.51 2.92
C PRO A 163 21.73 13.57 3.84
#